data_AF-A0A0G0L5X6-F1
#
_entry.id   AF-A0A0G0L5X6-F1
#
_cell.length_a   1.000
_cell.length_b   1.000
_cell.length_c   1.000
_cell.angle_alpha   90.00
_cell.angle_beta   90.00
_cell.angle_gamma   90.00
#
_symmetry.space_group_name_H-M   'P 1'
#
loop_
_entity.id
_entity.type
_entity.pdbx_description
1 polymer ?
#
loop_
_entity_poly.entity_id
_entity_poly.type
_entity_poly.pdbx_seq_one_letter_code
_entity_poly.pdbx_strand_id
1 'polypeptide(L)'
;MHLGMTQSMRLIFRCNVCKSDPHEEGCPVVHLERLNEMNRHISCPACNACGVGVNSRDYYECRSCHTQFTSGGGTTPADDVIYYLDDPKAADLILVKKLPNKGDGNFPIDKKIEEVRDEIKRLTVKKPKRGMKKRSK
;
A
#
# COMPACT_ATOMS: atom_id res chain seq x y z
N MET A 1 -42.16 10.30 -31.52
CA MET A 1 -42.11 10.12 -30.06
C MET A 1 -40.71 10.51 -29.59
N HIS A 2 -40.61 11.60 -28.84
CA HIS A 2 -39.36 12.09 -28.26
C HIS A 2 -39.01 11.22 -27.05
N LEU A 3 -37.83 10.60 -27.05
CA LEU A 3 -37.19 10.11 -25.82
C LEU A 3 -35.99 11.02 -25.55
N GLY A 4 -36.25 12.02 -24.72
CA GLY A 4 -35.22 12.88 -24.14
C GLY A 4 -34.56 12.22 -22.94
N MET A 5 -33.27 12.55 -22.79
CA MET A 5 -32.47 12.66 -21.55
C MET A 5 -32.35 11.37 -20.70
N THR A 6 -31.13 10.89 -20.46
CA THR A 6 -30.36 11.41 -19.32
C THR A 6 -28.90 11.71 -19.69
N GLN A 7 -28.59 13.00 -19.78
CA GLN A 7 -27.23 13.51 -19.68
C GLN A 7 -26.82 13.34 -18.22
N SER A 8 -26.35 12.13 -17.88
CA SER A 8 -25.90 11.78 -16.53
C SER A 8 -24.86 12.81 -16.09
N MET A 9 -25.14 13.49 -14.97
CA MET A 9 -24.24 14.44 -14.33
C MET A 9 -22.90 13.76 -14.05
N ARG A 10 -21.96 13.86 -14.99
CA ARG A 10 -20.54 13.62 -14.72
C ARG A 10 -20.07 14.75 -13.82
N LEU A 11 -20.27 14.60 -12.51
CA LEU A 11 -19.49 15.33 -11.52
C LEU A 11 -18.04 14.92 -11.74
N ILE A 12 -17.32 15.74 -12.51
CA ILE A 12 -15.86 15.68 -12.67
C ILE A 12 -15.29 15.94 -11.27
N PHE A 13 -15.04 14.88 -10.50
CA PHE A 13 -14.41 14.97 -9.19
C PHE A 13 -12.93 15.29 -9.40
N ARG A 14 -12.63 16.58 -9.61
CA ARG A 14 -11.25 17.06 -9.62
C ARG A 14 -10.57 16.67 -8.32
N CYS A 15 -9.39 16.08 -8.43
CA CYS A 15 -8.60 15.67 -7.28
C CYS A 15 -8.39 16.86 -6.33
N ASN A 16 -8.67 16.70 -5.04
CA ASN A 16 -8.47 17.77 -4.07
C ASN A 16 -6.99 18.09 -3.81
N VAL A 17 -6.07 17.24 -4.26
CA VAL A 17 -4.62 17.42 -4.18
C VAL A 17 -4.07 18.10 -5.45
N CYS A 18 -4.15 17.45 -6.62
CA CYS A 18 -3.59 17.99 -7.87
C CYS A 18 -4.54 18.86 -8.68
N LYS A 19 -5.82 18.97 -8.29
CA LYS A 19 -6.86 19.77 -8.98
C LYS A 19 -7.19 19.36 -10.42
N SER A 20 -6.61 18.25 -10.89
CA SER A 20 -6.78 17.70 -12.25
C SER A 20 -7.74 16.51 -12.28
N ASP A 21 -8.29 16.24 -13.46
CA ASP A 21 -9.05 15.03 -13.81
C ASP A 21 -8.77 14.68 -15.30
N PRO A 22 -8.08 13.56 -15.62
CA PRO A 22 -7.51 12.59 -14.68
C PRO A 22 -6.37 13.18 -13.84
N HIS A 23 -5.91 12.42 -12.84
CA HIS A 23 -4.75 12.79 -12.03
C HIS A 23 -3.49 12.97 -12.89
N GLU A 24 -2.63 13.93 -12.51
CA GLU A 24 -1.30 14.08 -13.10
C GLU A 24 -0.36 12.96 -12.63
N GLU A 25 0.66 12.62 -13.44
CA GLU A 25 1.60 11.51 -13.19
C GLU A 25 2.33 11.60 -11.83
N GLY A 26 2.42 12.79 -11.25
CA GLY A 26 3.04 13.04 -9.94
C GLY A 26 2.05 13.17 -8.77
N CYS A 27 0.75 12.90 -8.95
CA CYS A 27 -0.21 13.11 -7.89
C CYS A 27 0.00 12.11 -6.73
N PRO A 28 0.18 12.58 -5.48
CA PRO A 28 0.34 11.69 -4.31
C PRO A 28 -0.81 10.69 -4.11
N VAL A 29 -2.02 11.01 -4.58
CA VAL A 29 -3.17 10.09 -4.56
C VAL A 29 -2.92 8.86 -5.43
N VAL A 30 -2.47 9.06 -6.67
CA VAL A 30 -2.12 7.96 -7.59
C VAL A 30 -0.95 7.15 -7.02
N HIS A 31 0.02 7.84 -6.41
CA HIS A 31 1.13 7.16 -5.76
C HIS A 31 0.66 6.27 -4.60
N LEU A 32 -0.25 6.77 -3.76
CA LEU A 32 -0.85 5.99 -2.67
C LEU A 32 -1.65 4.79 -3.19
N GLU A 33 -2.42 4.95 -4.27
CA GLU A 33 -3.15 3.84 -4.90
C GLU A 33 -2.19 2.73 -5.35
N ARG A 34 -1.12 3.08 -6.08
CA ARG A 34 -0.07 2.14 -6.50
C ARG A 34 0.59 1.44 -5.31
N LEU A 35 0.92 2.17 -4.24
CA LEU A 35 1.48 1.56 -3.02
C LEU A 35 0.51 0.58 -2.37
N ASN A 36 -0.78 0.90 -2.32
CA ASN A 36 -1.80 -0.01 -1.78
C ASN A 36 -1.99 -1.24 -2.65
N GLU A 37 -1.97 -1.12 -3.98
CA GLU A 37 -1.98 -2.26 -4.90
C GLU A 37 -0.76 -3.16 -4.68
N MET A 38 0.42 -2.57 -4.51
CA MET A 38 1.64 -3.29 -4.22
C MET A 38 1.66 -3.96 -2.84
N ASN A 39 0.79 -3.55 -1.91
CA ASN A 39 0.71 -4.05 -0.54
C ASN A 39 -0.25 -5.25 -0.39
N ARG A 40 -0.67 -5.88 -1.50
CA ARG A 40 -1.75 -6.88 -1.51
C ARG A 40 -1.30 -8.34 -1.59
N HIS A 41 -1.86 -9.10 -0.64
CA HIS A 41 -2.49 -10.43 -0.72
C HIS A 41 -1.68 -11.66 -1.14
N ILE A 42 -0.41 -11.75 -0.78
CA ILE A 42 0.23 -13.07 -0.74
C ILE A 42 -0.39 -13.86 0.42
N SER A 43 -0.94 -15.03 0.11
CA SER A 43 -1.54 -15.92 1.12
C SER A 43 -0.47 -16.53 2.00
N CYS A 44 -0.66 -16.48 3.32
CA CYS A 44 0.25 -17.12 4.24
C CYS A 44 -0.01 -18.63 4.31
N PRO A 45 0.95 -19.50 3.98
CA PRO A 45 0.75 -20.94 4.08
C PRO A 45 0.67 -21.46 5.53
N ALA A 46 1.07 -20.66 6.52
CA ALA A 46 1.07 -21.07 7.93
C ALA A 46 -0.25 -20.75 8.66
N CYS A 47 -0.95 -19.67 8.29
CA CYS A 47 -2.19 -19.24 8.95
C CYS A 47 -3.33 -18.86 8.00
N ASN A 48 -3.13 -19.00 6.69
CA ASN A 48 -4.08 -18.66 5.62
C ASN A 48 -4.52 -17.20 5.56
N ALA A 49 -3.86 -16.29 6.30
CA ALA A 49 -4.12 -14.86 6.19
C ALA A 49 -3.52 -14.28 4.91
N CYS A 50 -4.27 -13.40 4.23
CA CYS A 50 -3.81 -12.69 3.03
C CYS A 50 -3.02 -11.44 3.41
N GLY A 51 -1.73 -11.62 3.70
CA GLY A 51 -0.90 -10.52 4.21
C GLY A 51 0.57 -10.89 4.35
N VAL A 52 1.09 -11.78 3.51
CA VAL A 52 2.55 -11.95 3.40
C VAL A 52 3.11 -10.80 2.56
N GLY A 53 4.23 -10.23 3.01
CA GLY A 53 4.97 -9.21 2.28
C GLY A 53 6.45 -9.24 2.66
N VAL A 54 7.28 -8.51 1.91
CA VAL A 54 8.71 -8.42 2.20
C VAL A 54 8.95 -7.43 3.35
N ASN A 55 9.61 -7.89 4.40
CA ASN A 55 9.95 -7.08 5.57
C ASN A 55 11.28 -6.32 5.38
N SER A 56 11.68 -5.55 6.40
CA SER A 56 12.91 -4.73 6.36
C SER A 56 14.22 -5.52 6.24
N ARG A 57 14.18 -6.85 6.45
CA ARG A 57 15.33 -7.76 6.38
C ARG A 57 15.33 -8.62 5.12
N ASP A 58 14.51 -8.26 4.13
CA ASP A 58 14.38 -8.99 2.86
C ASP A 58 13.85 -10.43 3.01
N TYR A 59 13.08 -10.69 4.08
CA TYR A 59 12.33 -11.93 4.23
C TYR A 59 10.86 -11.72 3.91
N TYR A 60 10.20 -12.75 3.38
CA TYR A 60 8.75 -12.79 3.33
C TYR A 60 8.23 -12.99 4.75
N GLU A 61 7.32 -12.15 5.22
CA GLU A 61 6.75 -12.23 6.55
C GLU A 61 5.23 -12.06 6.49
N CYS A 62 4.51 -12.92 7.19
CA CYS A 62 3.07 -12.75 7.38
C CYS A 62 2.77 -11.68 8.42
N ARG A 63 2.01 -10.66 8.03
CA ARG A 63 1.55 -9.57 8.90
C ARG A 63 0.68 -10.02 10.08
N SER A 64 0.01 -11.17 9.97
CA SER A 64 -0.92 -11.65 11.01
C SER A 64 -0.25 -12.56 12.03
N CYS A 65 0.59 -13.51 11.61
CA CYS A 65 1.20 -14.49 12.51
C CYS A 65 2.70 -14.27 12.74
N HIS A 66 3.31 -13.34 11.99
CA HIS A 66 4.75 -13.02 11.97
C HIS A 66 5.65 -14.20 11.58
N THR A 67 5.09 -15.24 10.97
CA THR A 67 5.90 -16.32 10.39
C THR A 67 6.71 -15.77 9.23
N GLN A 68 8.02 -16.05 9.23
CA GLN A 68 8.92 -15.65 8.17
C GLN A 68 9.24 -16.80 7.23
N PHE A 69 9.50 -16.46 5.98
CA PHE A 69 9.90 -17.36 4.93
C PHE A 69 11.07 -16.78 4.15
N THR A 70 11.93 -17.65 3.65
CA THR A 70 13.09 -17.28 2.85
C THR A 70 13.15 -18.14 1.58
N SER A 71 13.56 -17.53 0.47
CA SER A 71 13.96 -18.24 -0.75
C SER A 71 15.47 -18.56 -0.76
N GLY A 72 16.25 -18.08 0.23
CA GLY A 72 17.71 -18.19 0.27
C GLY A 72 18.23 -19.43 0.99
N GLY A 73 19.34 -19.99 0.48
CA GLY A 73 19.99 -21.20 1.01
C GLY A 73 20.91 -21.01 2.23
N GLY A 74 20.99 -19.81 2.79
CA GLY A 74 21.93 -19.48 3.89
C GLY A 74 21.32 -19.45 5.30
N THR A 75 20.01 -19.66 5.42
CA THR A 75 19.30 -19.61 6.70
C THR A 75 18.83 -20.99 7.09
N THR A 76 19.09 -21.38 8.34
CA THR A 76 18.60 -22.64 8.92
C THR A 76 17.07 -22.59 8.99
N PRO A 77 16.35 -23.41 8.21
CA PRO A 77 14.90 -23.41 8.22
C PRO A 77 14.36 -24.09 9.49
N ALA A 78 13.12 -23.80 9.85
CA ALA A 78 12.44 -24.41 11.00
C ALA A 78 12.08 -25.88 10.73
N ASP A 79 11.74 -26.15 9.47
CA ASP A 79 11.37 -27.45 8.92
C ASP A 79 11.94 -27.55 7.49
N ASP A 80 12.09 -28.77 6.99
CA ASP A 80 12.50 -28.99 5.59
C ASP A 80 11.32 -28.87 4.61
N VAL A 81 10.19 -28.31 5.05
CA VAL A 81 8.99 -28.15 4.23
C VAL A 81 9.16 -26.94 3.32
N ILE A 82 8.93 -27.17 2.03
CA ILE A 82 8.89 -26.13 1.02
C ILE A 82 7.44 -25.66 0.86
N TYR A 83 7.26 -24.35 0.95
CA TYR A 83 5.98 -23.68 0.75
C TYR A 83 6.01 -22.91 -0.57
N TYR A 84 4.83 -22.71 -1.15
CA TYR A 84 4.64 -21.91 -2.35
C TYR A 84 3.97 -20.59 -1.98
N LEU A 85 4.57 -19.48 -2.41
CA LEU A 85 3.93 -18.17 -2.36
C LEU A 85 3.52 -17.78 -3.78
N ASP A 86 2.24 -17.48 -3.93
CA ASP A 86 1.68 -16.87 -5.14
C ASP A 86 1.84 -15.35 -5.01
N ASP A 87 3.04 -14.86 -5.36
CA ASP A 87 3.33 -13.43 -5.39
C ASP A 87 2.92 -12.86 -6.75
N PRO A 88 1.94 -11.93 -6.81
CA PRO A 88 1.48 -11.37 -8.08
C PRO A 88 2.55 -10.56 -8.85
N LYS A 89 3.71 -10.29 -8.24
CA LYS A 89 4.85 -9.63 -8.89
C LYS A 89 5.87 -10.61 -9.47
N ALA A 90 5.84 -11.87 -9.04
CA ALA A 90 6.67 -12.91 -9.60
C ALA A 90 6.01 -13.48 -10.86
N ALA A 91 6.82 -13.89 -11.83
CA ALA A 91 6.31 -14.57 -13.03
C ALA A 91 5.75 -15.96 -12.71
N ASP A 92 6.25 -16.58 -11.63
CA ASP A 92 5.94 -17.94 -11.20
C ASP A 92 5.80 -18.00 -9.66
N LEU A 93 5.29 -19.12 -9.17
CA LEU A 93 5.25 -19.42 -7.73
C LEU A 93 6.66 -19.35 -7.11
N ILE A 94 6.76 -18.66 -5.98
CA ILE A 94 8.01 -18.56 -5.22
C ILE A 94 8.10 -19.71 -4.23
N LEU A 95 9.15 -20.53 -4.36
CA LEU A 95 9.45 -21.58 -3.40
C LEU A 95 10.19 -20.97 -2.21
N VAL A 96 9.63 -21.16 -1.02
CA VAL A 96 10.19 -20.62 0.23
C VAL A 96 10.24 -21.67 1.32
N LYS A 97 11.17 -21.52 2.25
CA LYS A 97 11.24 -22.30 3.49
C LYS A 97 10.85 -21.43 4.67
N LYS A 98 10.16 -22.03 5.64
CA LYS A 98 9.80 -21.35 6.89
C LYS A 98 11.05 -21.15 7.76
N LEU A 99 11.24 -19.95 8.29
CA LEU A 99 12.28 -19.67 9.27
C LEU A 99 11.81 -19.99 10.69
N PRO A 100 12.70 -20.41 11.60
CA PRO A 100 12.36 -20.78 12.97
C PRO A 100 11.93 -19.58 13.81
N ASN A 101 12.48 -18.40 13.50
CA ASN A 101 12.20 -17.18 14.22
C ASN A 101 11.03 -16.43 13.58
N LYS A 102 10.25 -15.76 14.44
CA LYS A 102 9.25 -14.80 13.98
C LYS A 102 9.90 -13.48 13.60
N GLY A 103 9.26 -12.79 12.67
CA GLY A 103 9.63 -11.45 12.28
C GLY A 103 9.16 -10.40 13.28
N ASP A 104 9.56 -9.17 13.02
CA ASP A 104 9.33 -8.02 13.89
C ASP A 104 8.14 -7.16 13.42
N GLY A 105 7.48 -7.54 12.33
CA GLY A 105 6.37 -6.78 11.76
C GLY A 105 6.78 -5.48 11.07
N ASN A 106 8.07 -5.27 10.80
CA ASN A 106 8.56 -4.04 10.18
C ASN A 106 8.56 -4.15 8.65
N PHE A 107 7.53 -3.57 8.02
CA PHE A 107 7.38 -3.55 6.57
C PHE A 107 7.68 -2.15 6.00
N PRO A 108 8.71 -2.00 5.14
CA PRO A 108 9.07 -0.71 4.55
C PRO A 108 7.93 -0.05 3.76
N ILE A 109 7.05 -0.86 3.15
CA ILE A 109 5.91 -0.36 2.37
C ILE A 109 4.87 0.35 3.25
N ASP A 110 4.65 -0.11 4.49
CA ASP A 110 3.70 0.53 5.39
C ASP A 110 4.15 1.92 5.77
N LYS A 111 5.44 2.05 6.07
CA LYS A 111 6.05 3.35 6.37
C LYS A 111 5.88 4.31 5.19
N LYS A 112 6.14 3.85 3.96
CA LYS A 112 5.93 4.65 2.74
C LYS A 112 4.46 5.05 2.55
N ILE A 113 3.52 4.13 2.80
CA ILE A 113 2.07 4.41 2.72
C ILE A 113 1.70 5.52 3.70
N GLU A 114 2.17 5.46 4.95
CA GLU A 114 1.90 6.49 5.94
C GLU A 114 2.53 7.85 5.57
N GLU A 115 3.76 7.86 5.07
CA GLU A 115 4.44 9.08 4.60
C GLU A 115 3.63 9.80 3.50
N VAL A 116 3.11 9.04 2.52
CA VAL A 116 2.30 9.58 1.42
C VAL A 116 0.91 10.01 1.90
N ARG A 117 0.29 9.27 2.83
CA ARG A 117 -0.97 9.68 3.47
C ARG A 117 -0.82 11.03 4.17
N ASP A 118 0.28 11.23 4.89
CA ASP A 118 0.55 12.49 5.58
C ASP A 118 0.85 13.63 4.60
N GLU A 119 1.50 13.35 3.48
CA GLU A 119 1.65 14.32 2.40
C GLU A 119 0.30 14.78 1.84
N ILE A 120 -0.61 13.85 1.53
CA ILE A 120 -1.97 14.16 1.06
C ILE A 120 -2.73 15.01 2.10
N LYS A 121 -2.64 14.67 3.39
CA LYS A 121 -3.24 15.47 4.46
C LYS A 121 -2.68 16.90 4.47
N ARG A 122 -1.36 17.07 4.38
CA ARG A 122 -0.72 18.41 4.35
C ARG A 122 -1.18 19.25 3.16
N LEU A 123 -1.38 18.64 1.99
CA LEU A 123 -1.81 19.34 0.78
C LEU A 123 -3.32 19.69 0.80
N THR A 124 -4.13 18.97 1.58
CA THR A 124 -5.58 19.17 1.66
C THR A 124 -6.02 20.09 2.80
N VAL A 125 -5.25 20.18 3.89
CA VAL A 125 -5.55 21.10 5.00
C VAL A 125 -5.28 22.54 4.56
N LYS A 126 -6.36 23.30 4.33
CA LYS A 126 -6.31 24.75 4.09
C LYS A 126 -5.49 25.43 5.18
N LYS A 127 -4.42 26.15 4.82
CA LYS A 127 -3.72 27.05 5.76
C LYS A 127 -4.77 27.92 6.46
N PRO A 128 -4.77 28.03 7.81
CA PRO A 128 -5.68 28.94 8.49
C PRO A 128 -5.48 30.34 7.93
N LYS A 129 -6.59 31.01 7.56
CA LYS A 129 -6.58 32.41 7.12
C LYS A 129 -5.88 33.22 8.20
N ARG A 130 -4.64 33.69 7.94
CA ARG A 130 -3.95 34.64 8.82
C ARG A 130 -4.90 35.81 9.02
N GLY A 131 -5.39 35.97 10.24
CA GLY A 131 -6.35 37.00 10.62
C GLY A 131 -5.84 38.36 10.15
N MET A 132 -6.58 38.96 9.23
CA MET A 132 -6.40 40.32 8.77
C MET A 132 -6.57 41.22 10.01
N LYS A 133 -5.46 41.68 10.60
CA LYS A 133 -5.49 42.69 11.68
C LYS A 133 -6.21 43.92 11.12
N LYS A 134 -7.45 44.15 11.54
CA LYS A 134 -8.15 45.41 11.30
C LYS A 134 -7.33 46.50 12.00
N ARG A 135 -6.79 47.41 11.19
CA ARG A 135 -6.16 48.65 11.65
C ARG A 135 -7.31 49.56 12.09
N SER A 136 -7.58 49.62 13.40
CA SER A 136 -8.48 50.63 13.95
C SER A 136 -7.75 51.97 13.99
N LYS A 137 -8.46 53.00 13.53
CA LYS A 137 -8.05 54.42 13.52
C LYS A 137 -7.74 54.95 14.91
#